data_AF-A0A090QYD4-F1
#
_entry.id   AF-A0A090QYD4-F1
#
_cell.length_a   1.000
_cell.length_b   1.000
_cell.length_c   1.000
_cell.angle_alpha   90.00
_cell.angle_beta   90.00
_cell.angle_gamma   90.00
#
_symmetry.space_group_name_H-M   'P 1'
#
loop_
_entity.id
_entity.type
_entity.pdbx_description
1 polymer ?
#
loop_
_entity_poly.entity_id
_entity_poly.type
_entity_poly.pdbx_seq_one_letter_code
_entity_poly.pdbx_strand_id
1 'polypeptide(L)'
;MENTLQNNHRNLATCLHLLSFGKWLFPLGNFILPILLWMVNSKKSDFVDHHGKQVINFQLSMTLYSIALAVIAAIILVVAFASGGIEFLEGLDRMDGDEWMHGEHMGIFATMIGVGILFGGALLLIGIVDLVYTIRGAMQANDGGVLFKYPLTIPFLSTKTESNNTTT
;
A
#
# COMPACT_ATOMS: atom_id res chain seq x y z
N MET A 1 -11.34 -35.87 -9.85
CA MET A 1 -10.66 -35.33 -8.65
C MET A 1 -9.61 -34.29 -9.01
N GLU A 2 -8.75 -34.53 -10.01
CA GLU A 2 -7.70 -33.59 -10.42
C GLU A 2 -8.21 -32.17 -10.74
N ASN A 3 -9.24 -32.05 -11.58
CA ASN A 3 -9.84 -30.75 -11.92
C ASN A 3 -10.38 -30.00 -10.69
N THR A 4 -10.93 -30.72 -9.69
CA THR A 4 -11.45 -30.12 -8.46
C THR A 4 -10.32 -29.55 -7.59
N LEU A 5 -9.21 -30.29 -7.45
CA LEU A 5 -8.04 -29.82 -6.72
C LEU A 5 -7.40 -28.60 -7.39
N GLN A 6 -7.25 -28.63 -8.71
CA GLN A 6 -6.71 -27.51 -9.48
C GLN A 6 -7.58 -26.25 -9.32
N ASN A 7 -8.91 -26.39 -9.42
CA ASN A 7 -9.84 -25.28 -9.21
C ASN A 7 -9.75 -24.72 -7.79
N ASN A 8 -9.58 -25.56 -6.78
CA ASN A 8 -9.40 -25.11 -5.40
C ASN A 8 -8.12 -24.27 -5.24
N HIS A 9 -7.00 -24.68 -5.86
CA HIS A 9 -5.76 -23.91 -5.81
C HIS A 9 -5.88 -22.55 -6.50
N ARG A 10 -6.57 -22.47 -7.64
CA ARG A 10 -6.87 -21.21 -8.33
C ARG A 10 -7.74 -20.30 -7.47
N ASN A 11 -8.83 -20.83 -6.92
CA ASN A 11 -9.73 -20.07 -6.05
C ASN A 11 -9.00 -19.54 -4.80
N LEU A 12 -8.13 -20.36 -4.18
CA LEU A 12 -7.31 -19.93 -3.05
C LEU A 12 -6.32 -18.82 -3.44
N ALA A 13 -5.63 -18.95 -4.57
CA ALA A 13 -4.72 -17.93 -5.07
C ALA A 13 -5.45 -16.62 -5.38
N THR A 14 -6.59 -16.67 -6.07
CA THR A 14 -7.45 -15.51 -6.32
C THR A 14 -7.90 -14.86 -5.02
N CYS A 15 -8.36 -15.66 -4.04
CA CYS A 15 -8.72 -15.16 -2.72
C CYS A 15 -7.55 -14.45 -2.02
N LEU A 16 -6.32 -14.97 -2.09
CA LEU A 16 -5.15 -14.31 -1.48
C LEU A 16 -4.99 -12.88 -2.00
N HIS A 17 -5.11 -12.67 -3.31
CA HIS A 17 -5.07 -11.33 -3.89
C HIS A 17 -6.21 -10.45 -3.37
N LEU A 18 -7.45 -10.95 -3.41
CA LEU A 18 -8.63 -10.19 -3.00
C LEU A 18 -8.66 -9.86 -1.50
N LEU A 19 -8.12 -10.73 -0.64
CA LEU A 19 -8.00 -10.50 0.80
C LEU A 19 -7.10 -9.30 1.14
N SER A 20 -6.27 -8.84 0.21
CA SER A 20 -5.50 -7.59 0.34
C SER A 20 -6.39 -6.36 0.48
N PHE A 21 -7.66 -6.43 0.07
CA PHE A 21 -8.65 -5.38 0.31
C PHE A 21 -9.19 -5.36 1.75
N GLY A 22 -8.76 -6.29 2.61
CA GLY A 22 -9.14 -6.33 4.03
C GLY A 22 -8.86 -5.03 4.80
N LYS A 23 -7.90 -4.21 4.34
CA LYS A 23 -7.62 -2.88 4.93
C LYS A 23 -8.83 -1.96 4.96
N TRP A 24 -9.80 -2.15 4.07
CA TRP A 24 -11.03 -1.36 4.02
C TRP A 24 -12.07 -1.77 5.06
N LEU A 25 -11.93 -2.97 5.64
CA LEU A 25 -12.84 -3.48 6.67
C LEU A 25 -12.30 -3.18 8.08
N PHE A 26 -11.00 -3.41 8.32
CA PHE A 26 -10.36 -3.15 9.61
C PHE A 26 -8.86 -2.87 9.44
N PRO A 27 -8.22 -2.20 10.42
CA PRO A 27 -6.79 -1.91 10.38
C PRO A 27 -5.95 -3.17 10.17
N LEU A 28 -4.91 -3.08 9.32
CA LEU A 28 -4.00 -4.19 8.98
C LEU A 28 -4.67 -5.41 8.31
N GLY A 29 -5.95 -5.33 7.92
CA GLY A 29 -6.65 -6.44 7.28
C GLY A 29 -6.02 -6.91 5.96
N ASN A 30 -5.34 -6.01 5.23
CA ASN A 30 -4.58 -6.34 4.02
C ASN A 30 -3.38 -7.26 4.25
N PHE A 31 -2.94 -7.43 5.50
CA PHE A 31 -1.85 -8.34 5.87
C PHE A 31 -2.39 -9.58 6.56
N ILE A 32 -3.22 -9.36 7.57
CA ILE A 32 -3.70 -10.44 8.44
C ILE A 32 -4.46 -11.48 7.61
N LEU A 33 -5.37 -11.05 6.73
CA LEU A 33 -6.19 -11.98 5.97
C LEU A 33 -5.38 -12.80 4.95
N PRO A 34 -4.54 -12.21 4.07
CA PRO A 34 -3.72 -13.01 3.16
C PRO A 34 -2.71 -13.91 3.88
N ILE A 35 -2.07 -13.43 4.96
CA ILE A 35 -1.09 -14.21 5.72
C ILE A 35 -1.74 -15.44 6.35
N LEU A 36 -2.90 -15.29 7.01
CA LEU A 36 -3.61 -16.41 7.63
C LEU A 36 -4.00 -17.46 6.57
N LEU A 37 -4.57 -17.02 5.45
CA LEU A 37 -4.96 -17.94 4.38
C LEU A 37 -3.76 -18.64 3.75
N TRP A 38 -2.66 -17.91 3.53
CA TRP A 38 -1.42 -18.44 2.99
C TRP A 38 -0.78 -19.47 3.94
N MET A 39 -0.66 -19.17 5.24
CA MET A 39 -0.05 -20.09 6.20
C MET A 39 -0.77 -21.45 6.28
N VAL A 40 -2.09 -21.45 6.16
CA VAL A 40 -2.90 -22.68 6.22
C VAL A 40 -2.81 -23.52 4.94
N ASN A 41 -2.47 -22.89 3.80
CA ASN A 41 -2.55 -23.55 2.48
C ASN A 41 -1.22 -23.60 1.70
N SER A 42 -0.17 -22.92 2.15
CA SER A 42 1.13 -22.83 1.48
C SER A 42 1.78 -24.19 1.25
N LYS A 43 1.67 -25.11 2.23
CA LYS A 43 2.22 -26.47 2.12
C LYS A 43 1.43 -27.39 1.16
N LYS A 44 0.24 -26.97 0.70
CA LYS A 44 -0.63 -27.79 -0.15
C LYS A 44 -0.33 -27.64 -1.63
N SER A 45 0.24 -26.51 -2.04
CA SER A 45 0.51 -26.22 -3.46
C SER A 45 1.58 -25.14 -3.62
N ASP A 46 2.59 -25.44 -4.43
CA ASP A 46 3.62 -24.46 -4.83
C ASP A 46 3.02 -23.22 -5.52
N PHE A 47 1.91 -23.41 -6.26
CA PHE A 47 1.18 -22.32 -6.89
C PHE A 47 0.58 -21.36 -5.84
N VAL A 48 -0.08 -21.91 -4.82
CA VAL A 48 -0.66 -21.12 -3.72
C VAL A 48 0.44 -20.48 -2.87
N ASP A 49 1.55 -21.17 -2.61
CA ASP A 49 2.70 -20.61 -1.89
C ASP A 49 3.30 -19.41 -2.64
N HIS A 50 3.51 -19.54 -3.95
CA HIS A 50 4.03 -18.46 -4.79
C HIS A 50 3.12 -17.23 -4.75
N HIS A 51 1.83 -17.40 -5.04
CA HIS A 51 0.88 -16.29 -5.05
C HIS A 51 0.74 -15.64 -3.66
N GLY A 52 0.73 -16.44 -2.59
CA GLY A 52 0.68 -15.92 -1.22
C GLY A 52 1.89 -15.06 -0.87
N LYS A 53 3.10 -15.55 -1.14
CA LYS A 53 4.34 -14.77 -0.92
C LYS A 53 4.36 -13.49 -1.76
N GLN A 54 3.93 -13.56 -3.01
CA GLN A 54 3.86 -12.40 -3.90
C GLN A 54 2.90 -11.33 -3.39
N VAL A 55 1.70 -11.72 -2.94
CA VAL A 55 0.74 -10.79 -2.32
C VAL A 55 1.32 -10.15 -1.06
N ILE A 56 1.89 -10.96 -0.17
CA ILE A 56 2.45 -10.47 1.11
C ILE A 56 3.59 -9.49 0.85
N ASN A 57 4.52 -9.84 -0.06
CA ASN A 57 5.64 -8.97 -0.41
C ASN A 57 5.15 -7.66 -1.02
N PHE A 58 4.16 -7.71 -1.92
CA PHE A 58 3.61 -6.53 -2.57
C PHE A 58 2.91 -5.60 -1.57
N GLN A 59 2.02 -6.12 -0.73
CA GLN A 59 1.35 -5.31 0.28
C GLN A 59 2.35 -4.68 1.26
N LEU A 60 3.40 -5.42 1.64
CA LEU A 60 4.44 -4.89 2.53
C LEU A 60 5.27 -3.80 1.85
N SER A 61 5.55 -3.95 0.55
CA SER A 61 6.25 -2.93 -0.25
C SER A 61 5.43 -1.65 -0.37
N MET A 62 4.16 -1.76 -0.75
CA MET A 62 3.26 -0.60 -0.89
C MET A 62 3.07 0.14 0.44
N THR A 63 2.96 -0.60 1.55
CA THR A 63 2.90 0.01 2.88
C THR A 63 4.21 0.66 3.27
N LEU A 64 5.37 0.06 2.99
CA LEU A 64 6.67 0.68 3.25
C LEU A 64 6.83 2.00 2.48
N TYR A 65 6.47 2.03 1.19
CA TYR A 65 6.50 3.27 0.40
C TYR A 65 5.55 4.33 0.95
N SER A 66 4.35 3.93 1.39
CA SER A 66 3.37 4.83 1.99
C SER A 66 3.87 5.40 3.32
N ILE A 67 4.50 4.58 4.17
CA ILE A 67 5.08 5.02 5.45
C ILE A 67 6.24 5.99 5.19
N ALA A 68 7.12 5.71 4.23
CA ALA A 68 8.22 6.59 3.90
C ALA A 68 7.72 7.99 3.47
N LEU A 69 6.71 8.04 2.58
CA LEU A 69 6.08 9.30 2.18
C LEU A 69 5.41 10.02 3.35
N ALA A 70 4.67 9.28 4.20
CA ALA A 70 3.99 9.86 5.35
C ALA A 70 4.98 10.45 6.37
N VAL A 71 6.12 9.79 6.62
CA VAL A 71 7.17 10.28 7.51
C VAL A 71 7.80 11.56 6.96
N ILE A 72 8.11 11.60 5.66
CA ILE A 72 8.67 12.81 5.03
C ILE A 72 7.67 13.97 5.12
N ALA A 73 6.40 13.72 4.79
CA ALA A 73 5.34 14.72 4.90
C ALA A 73 5.19 15.22 6.35
N ALA A 74 5.19 14.31 7.33
CA ALA A 74 5.08 14.65 8.74
C ALA A 74 6.24 15.54 9.22
N ILE A 75 7.48 15.25 8.81
CA ILE A 75 8.65 16.09 9.16
C ILE A 75 8.46 17.51 8.61
N ILE A 76 8.06 17.65 7.34
CA ILE A 76 7.84 18.97 6.73
C ILE A 76 6.73 19.72 7.45
N LEU A 77 5.62 19.06 7.78
CA LEU A 77 4.51 19.67 8.51
C LEU A 77 4.92 20.10 9.92
N VAL A 78 5.69 19.28 10.64
CA VAL A 78 6.19 19.65 11.98
C VAL A 78 7.07 20.89 11.91
N VAL A 79 7.96 20.99 10.92
CA VAL A 79 8.80 22.18 10.71
C VAL A 79 7.93 23.39 10.39
N ALA A 80 6.96 23.26 9.47
CA ALA A 80 6.04 24.33 9.11
C ALA A 80 5.21 24.82 10.31
N PHE A 81 4.76 23.89 11.17
CA PHE A 81 4.06 24.21 12.41
C PHE A 81 4.96 24.97 13.39
N ALA A 82 6.18 24.50 13.60
CA ALA A 82 7.13 25.14 14.50
C ALA A 82 7.58 26.54 14.04
N SER A 83 7.55 26.80 12.72
CA SER A 83 7.96 28.10 12.15
C SER A 83 6.89 29.20 12.17
N GLY A 84 5.67 28.91 12.60
CA GLY A 84 4.58 29.90 12.60
C GLY A 84 3.17 29.35 12.40
N GLY A 85 3.00 28.02 12.44
CA GLY A 85 1.72 27.38 12.18
C GLY A 85 0.71 27.52 13.34
N ILE A 86 1.18 27.71 14.57
CA ILE A 86 0.29 27.94 15.73
C ILE A 86 -0.31 29.35 15.67
N GLU A 87 0.52 30.35 15.36
CA GLU A 87 0.10 31.73 15.15
C GLU A 87 -0.87 31.82 13.97
N PHE A 88 -0.63 31.03 12.92
CA PHE A 88 -1.57 30.86 11.82
C PHE A 88 -2.92 30.30 12.30
N LEU A 89 -2.95 29.22 13.09
CA LEU A 89 -4.20 28.65 13.64
C LEU A 89 -4.93 29.63 14.57
N GLU A 90 -4.20 30.35 15.41
CA GLU A 90 -4.76 31.38 16.28
C GLU A 90 -5.33 32.58 15.49
N GLY A 91 -4.70 32.93 14.37
CA GLY A 91 -5.23 33.91 13.43
C GLY A 91 -6.55 33.46 12.77
N LEU A 92 -6.77 32.14 12.60
CA LEU A 92 -8.04 31.62 12.09
C LEU A 92 -9.20 31.82 13.08
N ASP A 93 -8.93 31.71 14.39
CA ASP A 93 -9.95 31.84 15.44
C ASP A 93 -10.33 33.32 15.69
N ARG A 94 -9.39 34.25 15.42
CA ARG A 94 -9.57 35.69 15.62
C ARG A 94 -10.11 36.45 14.40
N MET A 95 -10.64 35.76 13.40
CA MET A 95 -11.14 36.40 12.17
C MET A 95 -12.39 37.27 12.42
N ASP A 96 -12.18 38.56 12.65
CA ASP A 96 -13.18 39.61 12.43
C ASP A 96 -12.86 40.32 11.09
N GLY A 97 -13.54 39.87 10.03
CA GLY A 97 -13.86 40.63 8.81
C GLY A 97 -12.77 41.16 7.88
N ASP A 98 -11.75 41.88 8.34
CA ASP A 98 -11.05 42.88 7.51
C ASP A 98 -9.51 42.80 7.50
N GLU A 99 -8.88 41.98 8.35
CA GLU A 99 -7.41 41.79 8.37
C GLU A 99 -7.02 40.43 7.79
N TRP A 100 -7.16 40.28 6.47
CA TRP A 100 -6.75 39.04 5.80
C TRP A 100 -5.21 38.88 5.83
N MET A 101 -4.77 37.72 6.33
CA MET A 101 -3.44 37.11 6.20
C MET A 101 -2.49 37.75 5.14
N HIS A 102 -1.58 38.61 5.59
CA HIS A 102 -0.51 39.16 4.77
C HIS A 102 0.87 38.69 5.27
N GLY A 103 1.83 38.50 4.35
CA GLY A 103 3.22 38.14 4.69
C GLY A 103 3.46 36.65 4.99
N GLU A 104 4.21 36.36 6.06
CA GLU A 104 4.70 35.01 6.45
C GLU A 104 3.57 33.97 6.63
N HIS A 105 2.41 34.37 7.13
CA HIS A 105 1.25 33.48 7.33
C HIS A 105 0.71 32.87 6.02
N MET A 106 0.83 33.61 4.90
CA MET A 106 0.47 33.11 3.57
C MET A 106 1.44 32.03 3.08
N GLY A 107 2.74 32.18 3.36
CA GLY A 107 3.75 31.19 3.01
C GLY A 107 3.57 29.86 3.75
N ILE A 108 3.27 29.93 5.04
CA ILE A 108 2.99 28.73 5.87
C ILE A 108 1.73 28.04 5.39
N PHE A 109 0.64 28.78 5.16
CA PHE A 109 -0.60 28.23 4.61
C PHE A 109 -0.37 27.52 3.27
N ALA A 110 0.30 28.17 2.33
CA ALA A 110 0.63 27.60 1.03
C ALA A 110 1.48 26.33 1.17
N THR A 111 2.40 26.27 2.13
CA THR A 111 3.21 25.09 2.42
C THR A 111 2.36 23.94 2.93
N MET A 112 1.45 24.18 3.88
CA MET A 112 0.56 23.15 4.43
C MET A 112 -0.33 22.53 3.35
N ILE A 113 -0.94 23.37 2.52
CA ILE A 113 -1.79 22.93 1.40
C ILE A 113 -0.93 22.22 0.34
N GLY A 114 0.23 22.77 -0.01
CA GLY A 114 1.15 22.21 -0.99
C GLY A 114 1.63 20.81 -0.61
N VAL A 115 2.01 20.61 0.66
CA VAL A 115 2.40 19.29 1.20
C VAL A 115 1.22 18.32 1.15
N GLY A 116 0.02 18.76 1.55
CA GLY A 116 -1.19 17.94 1.50
C GLY A 116 -1.51 17.47 0.07
N ILE A 117 -1.45 18.37 -0.91
CA ILE A 117 -1.71 18.04 -2.32
C ILE A 117 -0.62 17.12 -2.87
N LEU A 118 0.65 17.43 -2.63
CA LEU A 118 1.78 16.68 -3.18
C LEU A 118 1.84 15.26 -2.61
N PHE A 119 1.90 15.14 -1.29
CA PHE A 119 2.04 13.83 -0.63
C PHE A 119 0.71 13.06 -0.62
N GLY A 120 -0.43 13.74 -0.45
CA GLY A 120 -1.75 13.12 -0.61
C GLY A 120 -1.98 12.60 -2.02
N GLY A 121 -1.59 13.37 -3.05
CA GLY A 121 -1.60 12.94 -4.44
C GLY A 121 -0.69 11.73 -4.68
N ALA A 122 0.53 11.74 -4.13
CA ALA A 122 1.44 10.61 -4.23
C ALA A 122 0.90 9.34 -3.55
N LEU A 123 0.29 9.45 -2.36
CA LEU A 123 -0.36 8.34 -1.66
C LEU A 123 -1.56 7.80 -2.46
N LEU A 124 -2.34 8.69 -3.08
CA LEU A 124 -3.45 8.30 -3.96
C LEU A 124 -2.93 7.53 -5.19
N LEU A 125 -1.84 7.97 -5.80
CA LEU A 125 -1.19 7.24 -6.91
C LEU A 125 -0.72 5.85 -6.47
N ILE A 126 -0.10 5.72 -5.29
CA ILE A 126 0.25 4.41 -4.72
C ILE A 126 -0.99 3.54 -4.53
N GLY A 127 -2.08 4.12 -4.00
CA GLY A 127 -3.35 3.42 -3.83
C GLY A 127 -3.94 2.90 -5.15
N ILE A 128 -3.84 3.69 -6.22
CA ILE A 128 -4.27 3.26 -7.57
C ILE A 128 -3.37 2.13 -8.09
N VAL A 129 -2.05 2.25 -7.92
CA VAL A 129 -1.09 1.20 -8.31
C VAL A 129 -1.38 -0.11 -7.57
N ASP A 130 -1.56 -0.05 -6.25
CA ASP A 130 -1.95 -1.18 -5.39
C ASP A 130 -3.25 -1.84 -5.87
N LEU A 131 -4.29 -1.04 -6.15
CA LEU A 131 -5.58 -1.52 -6.65
C LEU A 131 -5.43 -2.24 -8.00
N VAL A 132 -4.79 -1.59 -8.98
CA VAL A 132 -4.64 -2.12 -10.35
C VAL A 132 -3.88 -3.45 -10.33
N TYR A 133 -2.74 -3.50 -9.65
CA TYR A 133 -1.94 -4.73 -9.65
C TYR A 133 -2.56 -5.84 -8.82
N THR A 134 -3.29 -5.53 -7.75
CA THR A 134 -4.03 -6.54 -6.98
C THR A 134 -5.12 -7.19 -7.82
N ILE A 135 -5.88 -6.40 -8.58
CA ILE A 135 -6.91 -6.93 -9.49
C ILE A 135 -6.26 -7.77 -10.59
N ARG A 136 -5.16 -7.30 -11.20
CA ARG A 136 -4.43 -8.07 -12.22
C ARG A 136 -3.89 -9.40 -11.68
N GLY A 137 -3.36 -9.41 -10.45
CA GLY A 137 -2.91 -10.63 -9.79
C GLY A 137 -4.06 -11.60 -9.55
N ALA A 138 -5.20 -11.12 -9.07
CA ALA A 138 -6.41 -11.93 -8.89
C ALA A 138 -6.91 -12.54 -10.21
N MET A 139 -6.98 -11.75 -11.28
CA MET A 139 -7.37 -12.22 -12.61
C MET A 139 -6.42 -13.31 -13.12
N GLN A 140 -5.11 -13.09 -13.05
CA GLN A 140 -4.14 -14.07 -13.53
C GLN A 140 -4.11 -15.35 -12.69
N ALA A 141 -4.33 -15.25 -11.37
CA ALA A 141 -4.49 -16.41 -10.50
C ALA A 141 -5.72 -17.26 -10.88
N ASN A 142 -6.80 -16.59 -11.29
CA ASN A 142 -8.04 -17.23 -11.72
C ASN A 142 -7.91 -17.93 -13.08
N ASP A 143 -7.30 -17.26 -14.08
CA ASP A 143 -7.07 -17.82 -15.41
C ASP A 143 -6.22 -19.11 -15.33
N GLY A 144 -5.30 -19.13 -14.37
CA GLY A 144 -4.47 -20.28 -14.05
C GLY A 144 -3.31 -20.48 -15.03
N GLY A 145 -2.24 -21.09 -14.55
CA GLY A 145 -1.09 -21.47 -15.39
C GLY A 145 0.03 -20.44 -15.48
N VAL A 146 -0.10 -19.26 -14.86
CA VAL A 146 0.99 -18.27 -14.78
C VAL A 146 1.25 -17.86 -13.35
N LEU A 147 2.52 -17.91 -12.95
CA LEU A 147 3.00 -17.42 -11.66
C LEU A 147 3.13 -15.89 -11.72
N PHE A 148 2.09 -15.19 -11.29
CA PHE A 148 2.09 -13.72 -11.33
C PHE A 148 3.21 -13.15 -10.44
N LYS A 149 3.91 -12.14 -10.94
CA LYS A 149 4.91 -11.37 -10.20
C LYS A 149 4.49 -9.92 -10.14
N TYR A 150 4.36 -9.39 -8.94
CA TYR A 150 4.05 -7.98 -8.76
C TYR A 150 5.26 -7.12 -9.12
N PRO A 151 5.09 -6.05 -9.92
CA PRO A 151 6.14 -5.06 -10.09
C PRO A 151 6.29 -4.22 -8.82
N LEU A 152 7.40 -3.50 -8.70
CA LEU A 152 7.69 -2.63 -7.55
C LEU A 152 7.64 -3.36 -6.19
N THR A 153 7.88 -4.68 -6.20
CA THR A 153 7.84 -5.51 -5.01
C THR A 153 9.24 -5.80 -4.51
N ILE A 154 9.44 -5.59 -3.22
CA ILE A 154 10.63 -6.00 -2.48
C ILE A 154 10.40 -7.44 -2.00
N PRO A 155 11.29 -8.40 -2.30
CA PRO A 155 11.09 -9.80 -1.96
C PRO A 155 11.47 -10.09 -0.50
N PHE A 156 10.58 -9.74 0.43
CA PHE A 156 10.76 -10.08 1.86
C PHE A 156 10.69 -11.59 2.12
N LEU A 157 9.84 -12.28 1.36
CA LEU A 157 9.71 -13.73 1.34
C LEU A 157 10.17 -14.27 -0.02
N SER A 158 11.21 -15.10 -0.02
CA SER A 158 11.76 -15.67 -1.25
C SER A 158 10.79 -16.64 -1.93
N THR A 159 10.63 -16.48 -3.24
CA THR A 159 9.91 -17.40 -4.12
C THR A 159 10.88 -18.33 -4.84
N LYS A 160 10.45 -19.56 -5.18
CA LYS A 160 11.32 -20.57 -5.84
C LYS A 160 11.91 -20.08 -7.17
N THR A 161 11.24 -19.15 -7.85
CA THR A 161 11.73 -18.56 -9.10
C THR A 161 12.91 -17.61 -8.91
N GLU A 162 13.07 -17.00 -7.73
CA GLU A 162 14.18 -16.07 -7.46
C GLU A 162 15.42 -16.76 -6.86
N SER A 163 15.25 -17.89 -6.16
CA SER A 163 16.39 -18.65 -5.59
C SER A 163 17.33 -19.22 -6.65
N ASN A 164 16.81 -19.51 -7.85
CA ASN A 164 17.62 -20.06 -8.95
C ASN A 164 18.53 -19.00 -9.59
N ASN A 165 18.30 -17.72 -9.31
CA ASN A 165 18.99 -16.60 -9.97
C ASN A 165 20.08 -15.99 -9.06
N THR A 166 20.13 -16.37 -7.78
CA THR A 166 21.12 -15.92 -6.79
C THR A 166 22.22 -16.95 -6.54
N THR A 167 22.22 -18.09 -7.24
CA THR A 167 23.23 -19.16 -7.11
C THR A 167 24.12 -19.29 -8.36
N THR A 168 24.17 -18.26 -9.21
CA THR A 168 25.16 -18.16 -10.31
C THR A 168 26.06 -16.97 -10.10
#